data_AF-A0A353CZ73-F1
#
_entry.id   AF-A0A353CZ73-F1
#
_cell.length_a   1.000
_cell.length_b   1.000
_cell.length_c   1.000
_cell.angle_alpha   90.00
_cell.angle_beta   90.00
_cell.angle_gamma   90.00
#
_symmetry.space_group_name_H-M   'P 1'
#
loop_
_entity.id
_entity.type
_entity.pdbx_description
1 polymer ?
#
loop_
_entity_poly.entity_id
_entity_poly.type
_entity_poly.pdbx_seq_one_letter_code
_entity_poly.pdbx_strand_id
1 'polypeptide(L)'
;MPAGAGELVISDSVDYQYVHSSIEILEDKKGILALEDVTSGTASMGFHDAGEDYFGLGFTKSVYWYKFTLNNPYPQSRVRILSLDAAWLDNVELYVATPADAYERIVMGDQLPFEQRTISHHHFLNKLVVPPGSTSYL
;
A
#
# COMPACT_ATOMS: atom_id res chain seq x y z
N MET A 1 -7.11 13.61 -20.92
CA MET A 1 -6.78 12.20 -20.65
C MET A 1 -6.63 12.10 -19.14
N PRO A 2 -7.41 11.30 -18.39
CA PRO A 2 -7.10 11.09 -16.99
C PRO A 2 -5.84 10.21 -16.96
N ALA A 3 -4.76 10.72 -16.40
CA ALA A 3 -3.61 9.90 -16.05
C ALA A 3 -4.09 9.01 -14.90
N GLY A 4 -4.12 7.70 -15.09
CA GLY A 4 -4.12 6.79 -13.94
C GLY A 4 -2.78 6.97 -13.24
N ALA A 5 -2.76 6.95 -11.90
CA ALA A 5 -1.52 6.93 -11.13
C ALA A 5 -0.53 5.96 -11.76
N GLY A 6 0.69 6.44 -12.01
CA GLY A 6 1.71 5.65 -12.69
C GLY A 6 2.05 4.38 -11.91
N GLU A 7 2.59 3.37 -12.58
CA GLU A 7 3.19 2.23 -11.89
C GLU A 7 4.64 2.55 -11.52
N LEU A 8 5.08 2.17 -10.32
CA LEU A 8 6.49 2.27 -9.96
C LEU A 8 7.26 1.09 -10.56
N VAL A 9 8.10 1.39 -11.57
CA VAL A 9 9.02 0.39 -12.12
C VAL A 9 10.14 0.13 -11.12
N ILE A 10 10.24 -1.12 -10.66
CA ILE A 10 11.28 -1.57 -9.75
C ILE A 10 12.62 -1.56 -10.47
N SER A 11 13.63 -1.02 -9.80
CA SER A 11 15.02 -1.03 -10.23
C SER A 11 15.90 -1.76 -9.21
N ASP A 12 16.87 -2.53 -9.71
CA ASP A 12 17.95 -3.11 -8.92
C ASP A 12 19.16 -2.14 -8.79
N SER A 13 19.12 -0.95 -9.41
CA SER A 13 20.23 0.02 -9.43
C SER A 13 20.21 1.04 -8.29
N VAL A 14 19.22 0.97 -7.40
CA VAL A 14 19.01 1.91 -6.29
C VAL A 14 18.66 1.11 -5.03
N ASP A 15 19.06 1.63 -3.88
CA ASP A 15 18.82 0.95 -2.59
C ASP A 15 17.36 1.09 -2.12
N TYR A 16 16.70 2.18 -2.50
CA TYR A 16 15.31 2.45 -2.17
C TYR A 16 14.60 3.24 -3.27
N GLN A 17 13.28 3.07 -3.33
CA GLN A 17 12.38 3.82 -4.20
C GLN A 17 11.15 4.20 -3.42
N TYR A 18 10.69 5.43 -3.57
CA TYR A 18 9.46 5.89 -2.95
C TYR A 18 8.27 5.55 -3.84
N VAL A 19 7.21 5.00 -3.25
CA VAL A 19 5.94 4.69 -3.93
C VAL A 19 5.06 5.92 -4.17
N HIS A 20 5.36 7.05 -3.52
CA HIS A 20 4.53 8.27 -3.53
C HIS A 20 4.07 8.75 -4.92
N SER A 21 4.91 8.63 -5.95
CA SER A 21 4.58 9.06 -7.32
C SER A 21 3.58 8.13 -8.03
N SER A 22 3.22 7.01 -7.40
CA SER A 22 2.33 5.96 -7.93
C SER A 22 1.15 5.67 -7.00
N ILE A 23 0.94 6.49 -5.96
CA ILE A 23 -0.12 6.27 -4.98
C ILE A 23 -1.41 6.95 -5.44
N GLU A 24 -2.48 6.15 -5.42
CA GLU A 24 -3.86 6.63 -5.38
C GLU A 24 -4.37 6.56 -3.94
N ILE A 25 -5.21 7.53 -3.57
CA ILE A 25 -5.78 7.63 -2.23
C ILE A 25 -7.30 7.69 -2.31
N LEU A 26 -7.95 7.12 -1.29
CA LEU A 26 -9.39 7.23 -1.05
C LEU A 26 -9.60 7.48 0.45
N GLU A 27 -10.28 8.59 0.78
CA GLU A 27 -10.68 8.90 2.16
C GLU A 27 -12.04 8.28 2.49
N ASP A 28 -12.07 7.41 3.49
CA ASP A 28 -13.27 6.94 4.15
C ASP A 28 -13.47 7.67 5.49
N LYS A 29 -14.23 8.77 5.42
CA LYS A 29 -14.53 9.63 6.58
C LYS A 29 -15.30 8.93 7.70
N LYS A 30 -16.00 7.83 7.39
CA LYS A 30 -16.83 7.12 8.37
C LYS A 30 -16.16 5.85 8.88
N GLY A 31 -15.12 5.35 8.21
CA GLY A 31 -14.44 4.11 8.54
C GLY A 31 -15.34 2.89 8.41
N ILE A 32 -16.20 2.87 7.40
CA ILE A 32 -17.21 1.81 7.17
C ILE A 32 -16.94 0.97 5.92
N LEU A 33 -16.01 1.38 5.05
CA LEU A 33 -15.68 0.63 3.85
C LEU A 33 -14.93 -0.65 4.22
N ALA A 34 -15.33 -1.76 3.60
CA ALA A 34 -14.58 -3.01 3.62
C ALA A 34 -13.66 -3.11 2.40
N LEU A 35 -12.76 -4.09 2.40
CA LEU A 35 -11.86 -4.36 1.27
C LEU A 35 -12.63 -4.55 -0.04
N GLU A 36 -13.76 -5.23 0.00
CA GLU A 36 -14.58 -5.51 -1.18
C GLU A 36 -15.17 -4.23 -1.78
N ASP A 37 -15.52 -3.25 -0.94
CA ASP A 37 -16.09 -1.97 -1.36
C ASP A 37 -15.08 -1.15 -2.17
N VAL A 38 -13.80 -1.20 -1.77
CA VAL A 38 -12.71 -0.43 -2.39
C VAL A 38 -12.04 -1.15 -3.56
N THR A 39 -12.15 -2.48 -3.63
CA THR A 39 -11.57 -3.28 -4.72
C THR A 39 -12.54 -3.51 -5.88
N SER A 40 -13.80 -3.84 -5.57
CA SER A 40 -14.81 -4.24 -6.56
C SER A 40 -16.13 -3.47 -6.45
N GLY A 41 -16.37 -2.80 -5.31
CA GLY A 41 -17.55 -2.00 -5.06
C GLY A 41 -17.51 -0.62 -5.70
N THR A 42 -18.54 0.18 -5.42
CA THR A 42 -18.67 1.54 -5.98
C THR A 42 -17.60 2.51 -5.48
N ALA A 43 -17.00 2.23 -4.31
CA ALA A 43 -15.95 3.07 -3.74
C ALA A 43 -14.61 2.92 -4.49
N SER A 44 -14.41 1.84 -5.25
CA SER A 44 -13.24 1.66 -6.13
C SER A 44 -13.04 2.81 -7.14
N MET A 45 -14.12 3.47 -7.55
CA MET A 45 -14.08 4.64 -8.44
C MET A 45 -13.70 5.95 -7.74
N GLY A 46 -13.61 5.94 -6.41
CA GLY A 46 -13.28 7.10 -5.60
C GLY A 46 -11.78 7.33 -5.40
N PHE A 47 -10.94 6.39 -5.83
CA PHE A 47 -9.49 6.57 -5.83
C PHE A 47 -9.08 7.71 -6.77
N HIS A 48 -8.18 8.54 -6.30
CA HIS A 48 -7.57 9.60 -7.10
C HIS A 48 -6.09 9.73 -6.78
N ASP A 49 -5.31 10.34 -7.67
CA ASP A 49 -3.89 10.62 -7.43
C ASP A 49 -3.73 11.36 -6.09
N ALA A 50 -2.79 10.90 -5.26
CA ALA A 50 -2.57 11.48 -3.95
C ALA A 50 -1.83 12.83 -4.00
N GLY A 51 -1.22 13.17 -5.13
CA GLY A 51 -0.49 14.43 -5.33
C GLY A 51 0.67 14.60 -4.35
N GLU A 52 0.94 15.84 -3.96
CA GLU A 52 2.03 16.16 -3.01
C GLU A 52 1.64 15.93 -1.54
N ASP A 53 0.35 15.81 -1.22
CA ASP A 53 -0.18 15.71 0.16
C ASP A 53 -0.52 14.27 0.61
N TYR A 54 0.10 13.27 0.00
CA TYR A 54 -0.22 11.83 0.20
C TYR A 54 -0.13 11.31 1.64
N PHE A 55 0.71 11.89 2.51
CA PHE A 55 0.74 11.59 3.96
C PHE A 55 0.62 12.84 4.85
N GLY A 56 0.34 14.01 4.27
CA GLY A 56 0.25 15.31 4.97
C GLY A 56 -1.10 15.59 5.66
N LEU A 57 -1.84 14.55 6.04
CA LEU A 57 -3.27 14.63 6.40
C LEU A 57 -3.54 15.12 7.83
N GLY A 58 -2.48 15.24 8.64
CA GLY A 58 -2.59 15.55 10.06
C GLY A 58 -3.29 14.45 10.86
N PHE A 59 -3.77 14.78 12.06
CA PHE A 59 -4.55 13.85 12.88
C PHE A 59 -6.03 13.93 12.52
N THR A 60 -6.60 12.79 12.13
CA THR A 60 -7.99 12.66 11.71
C THR A 60 -8.53 11.31 12.16
N LYS A 61 -9.86 11.17 12.15
CA LYS A 61 -10.56 9.91 12.42
C LYS A 61 -10.93 9.14 11.14
N SER A 62 -10.63 9.71 9.97
CA SER A 62 -10.86 9.05 8.68
C SER A 62 -9.94 7.84 8.52
N VAL A 63 -10.43 6.81 7.84
CA VAL A 63 -9.61 5.74 7.31
C VAL A 63 -9.15 6.17 5.91
N TYR A 64 -7.86 6.00 5.62
CA TYR A 64 -7.33 6.26 4.28
C TYR A 64 -6.91 4.95 3.65
N TRP A 65 -7.46 4.71 2.46
CA TRP A 65 -7.07 3.60 1.60
C TRP A 65 -6.03 4.10 0.62
N TYR A 66 -4.90 3.39 0.56
CA TYR A 66 -3.78 3.73 -0.30
C TYR A 66 -3.56 2.60 -1.28
N LYS A 67 -3.62 2.90 -2.57
CA LYS A 67 -3.40 1.92 -3.63
C LYS A 67 -2.15 2.30 -4.40
N PHE A 68 -1.27 1.33 -4.63
CA PHE A 68 -0.09 1.53 -5.47
C PHE A 68 0.22 0.28 -6.27
N THR A 69 0.85 0.46 -7.43
CA THR A 69 1.21 -0.63 -8.33
C THR A 69 2.71 -0.66 -8.55
N LEU A 70 3.32 -1.82 -8.34
CA LEU A 70 4.73 -2.07 -8.63
C LEU A 70 4.83 -2.82 -9.95
N ASN A 71 5.67 -2.35 -10.86
CA ASN A 71 6.04 -3.05 -12.07
C ASN A 71 7.43 -3.68 -11.89
N ASN A 72 7.51 -5.00 -11.98
CA ASN A 72 8.77 -5.73 -12.03
C ASN A 72 9.12 -6.01 -13.50
N PRO A 73 10.07 -5.28 -14.10
CA PRO A 73 10.44 -5.48 -15.50
C PRO A 73 11.31 -6.73 -15.72
N TYR A 74 11.68 -7.44 -14.65
CA TYR A 74 12.57 -8.58 -14.70
C TYR A 74 11.79 -9.89 -14.90
N PRO A 75 12.39 -10.92 -15.54
CA PRO A 75 11.73 -12.20 -15.78
C PRO A 75 11.55 -13.06 -14.52
N GLN A 76 12.12 -12.65 -13.38
CA GLN A 76 12.06 -13.37 -12.11
C GLN A 76 11.45 -12.48 -11.03
N SER A 77 10.80 -13.11 -10.06
CA SER A 77 10.28 -12.39 -8.90
C SER A 77 11.39 -11.63 -8.16
N ARG A 78 11.07 -10.43 -7.69
CA ARG A 78 11.97 -9.60 -6.90
C ARG A 78 11.45 -9.49 -5.48
N VAL A 79 12.35 -9.70 -4.53
CA VAL A 79 12.06 -9.44 -3.11
C VAL A 79 12.32 -7.96 -2.85
N ARG A 80 11.35 -7.29 -2.23
CA ARG A 80 11.46 -5.91 -1.75
C ARG A 80 10.96 -5.81 -0.32
N ILE A 81 11.41 -4.79 0.39
CA ILE A 81 10.88 -4.42 1.70
C ILE A 81 10.04 -3.16 1.50
N LEU A 82 8.76 -3.24 1.82
CA LEU A 82 7.90 -2.08 1.95
C LEU A 82 8.14 -1.48 3.33
N SER A 83 8.48 -0.19 3.37
CA SER A 83 8.60 0.57 4.60
C SER A 83 7.48 1.59 4.70
N LEU A 84 6.76 1.58 5.80
CA LEU A 84 5.87 2.66 6.20
C LEU A 84 6.45 3.35 7.43
N ASP A 85 7.02 4.52 7.18
CA ASP A 85 7.71 5.37 8.17
C ASP A 85 6.71 6.19 9.00
N ALA A 86 5.71 5.50 9.56
CA ALA A 86 4.63 6.09 10.35
C ALA A 86 4.33 5.23 11.57
N ALA A 87 5.34 5.10 12.45
CA ALA A 87 5.30 4.20 13.62
C ALA A 87 4.22 4.54 14.66
N TRP A 88 3.57 5.70 14.55
CA TRP A 88 2.51 6.21 15.42
C TRP A 88 1.10 5.88 14.93
N LEU A 89 0.96 5.09 13.86
CA LEU A 89 -0.36 4.69 13.37
C LEU A 89 -0.92 3.55 14.23
N ASP A 90 -2.13 3.76 14.76
CA ASP A 90 -2.84 2.83 15.62
C ASP A 90 -3.12 1.49 14.92
N ASN A 91 -3.57 1.53 13.66
CA ASN A 91 -3.92 0.38 12.84
C ASN A 91 -3.48 0.62 11.38
N VAL A 92 -2.78 -0.35 10.82
CA VAL A 92 -2.31 -0.38 9.44
C VAL A 92 -2.60 -1.76 8.88
N GLU A 93 -3.24 -1.81 7.73
CA GLU A 93 -3.54 -3.05 7.04
C GLU A 93 -2.89 -3.00 5.66
N LEU A 94 -2.14 -4.04 5.33
CA LEU A 94 -1.56 -4.24 4.01
C LEU A 94 -2.27 -5.42 3.35
N TYR A 95 -2.79 -5.16 2.15
CA TYR A 95 -3.49 -6.11 1.31
C TYR A 95 -2.64 -6.42 0.08
N VAL A 96 -2.19 -7.67 -0.01
CA VAL A 96 -1.37 -8.15 -1.11
C VAL A 96 -2.22 -8.97 -2.06
N ALA A 97 -2.35 -8.50 -3.31
CA ALA A 97 -3.09 -9.23 -4.34
C ALA A 97 -2.44 -10.59 -4.61
N THR A 98 -3.28 -11.62 -4.70
CA THR A 98 -2.87 -13.00 -4.98
C THR A 98 -3.30 -13.40 -6.40
N PRO A 99 -2.67 -14.43 -7.01
CA PRO A 99 -3.07 -14.91 -8.34
C PRO A 99 -4.49 -15.44 -8.44
N ALA A 100 -5.15 -15.71 -7.31
CA ALA A 100 -6.52 -16.23 -7.23
C ALA A 100 -7.58 -15.12 -7.15
N ASP A 101 -7.22 -13.88 -7.48
CA ASP A 101 -8.08 -12.69 -7.37
C ASP A 101 -8.59 -12.47 -5.93
N ALA A 102 -7.74 -12.83 -4.97
CA ALA A 102 -7.95 -12.64 -3.53
C ALA A 102 -6.82 -11.78 -2.94
N TYR A 103 -6.98 -11.33 -1.70
CA TYR A 103 -5.95 -10.56 -0.99
C TYR A 103 -5.47 -11.30 0.25
N GLU A 104 -4.16 -11.33 0.45
CA GLU A 104 -3.56 -11.63 1.75
C GLU A 104 -3.58 -10.35 2.61
N ARG A 105 -4.13 -10.44 3.82
CA ARG A 105 -4.24 -9.32 4.76
C ARG A 105 -3.18 -9.44 5.86
N ILE A 106 -2.35 -8.42 5.99
CA ILE A 106 -1.34 -8.28 7.05
C ILE A 106 -1.73 -7.10 7.91
N VAL A 107 -1.86 -7.31 9.23
CA VAL A 107 -2.28 -6.27 10.18
C VAL A 107 -1.09 -5.84 11.04
N MET A 108 -0.94 -4.54 11.20
CA MET A 108 0.10 -3.88 11.98
C MET A 108 -0.49 -2.68 12.71
N GLY A 109 0.26 -2.10 13.65
CA GLY A 109 -0.19 -0.96 14.43
C GLY A 109 0.67 -0.81 15.68
N ASP A 110 0.67 0.37 16.28
CA ASP A 110 1.37 0.61 17.54
C ASP A 110 0.59 0.10 18.77
N GLN A 111 -0.70 -0.21 18.60
CA GLN A 111 -1.55 -0.84 19.60
C GLN A 111 -1.39 -2.37 19.68
N LEU A 112 -0.68 -2.98 18.72
CA LEU A 112 -0.42 -4.41 18.68
C LEU A 112 0.90 -4.76 19.38
N PRO A 113 1.03 -5.98 19.98
CA PRO A 113 2.29 -6.44 20.55
C PRO A 113 3.44 -6.37 19.54
N PHE A 114 4.60 -5.86 19.97
CA PHE A 114 5.76 -5.67 19.10
C PHE A 114 6.22 -6.97 18.42
N GLU A 115 6.06 -8.10 19.11
CA GLU A 115 6.42 -9.43 18.62
C GLU A 115 5.58 -9.89 17.42
N GLN A 116 4.47 -9.22 17.12
CA GLN A 116 3.66 -9.50 15.92
C GLN A 116 4.24 -8.87 14.65
N ARG A 117 5.25 -8.00 14.77
CA ARG A 117 5.88 -7.36 13.59
C ARG A 117 6.65 -8.41 12.79
N THR A 118 6.38 -8.48 11.48
CA THR A 118 7.08 -9.36 10.53
C THR A 118 8.60 -9.18 10.55
N ILE A 119 9.05 -7.93 10.75
CA ILE A 119 10.46 -7.56 10.88
C ILE A 119 10.57 -6.67 12.12
N SER A 120 11.47 -7.02 13.04
CA SER A 120 11.72 -6.26 14.27
C SER A 120 12.38 -4.91 13.98
N HIS A 121 11.56 -3.92 13.67
CA HIS A 121 11.96 -2.55 13.35
C HIS A 121 10.93 -1.56 13.94
N HIS A 122 11.35 -0.33 14.26
CA HIS A 122 10.44 0.70 14.81
C HIS A 122 9.40 1.18 13.80
N HIS A 123 9.68 1.12 12.49
CA HIS A 123 8.71 1.34 11.43
C HIS A 123 8.01 0.03 11.04
N PHE A 124 6.90 0.14 10.33
CA PHE A 124 6.18 -1.01 9.80
C PHE A 124 6.85 -1.49 8.51
N LEU A 125 7.50 -2.65 8.58
CA LEU A 125 8.21 -3.24 7.45
C LEU A 125 7.57 -4.57 7.05
N ASN A 126 7.33 -4.76 5.75
CA ASN A 126 6.89 -6.04 5.20
C ASN A 126 7.70 -6.46 3.98
N LYS A 127 7.92 -7.77 3.87
CA LYS A 127 8.55 -8.37 2.70
C LYS A 127 7.50 -8.55 1.60
N LEU A 128 7.73 -7.93 0.45
CA LEU A 128 6.96 -8.14 -0.76
C LEU A 128 7.71 -9.09 -1.70
N VAL A 129 7.00 -10.08 -2.22
CA VAL A 129 7.49 -10.91 -3.33
C VAL A 129 6.77 -10.40 -4.59
N VAL A 130 7.47 -9.58 -5.38
CA VAL A 130 6.90 -8.96 -6.56
C VAL A 130 7.14 -9.86 -7.77
N PRO A 131 6.09 -10.52 -8.33
CA PRO A 131 6.25 -11.36 -9.52
C PRO A 131 6.59 -10.50 -10.76
N PRO A 132 7.04 -11.09 -11.87
CA PRO A 132 7.21 -10.37 -13.13
C PRO A 132 5.92 -9.66 -13.58
N GLY A 133 6.05 -8.44 -14.10
CA GLY A 133 4.92 -7.61 -14.52
C GLY A 133 4.38 -6.72 -13.39
N SER A 134 3.13 -6.28 -13.54
CA SER A 134 2.49 -5.32 -12.65
C SER A 134 1.72 -6.02 -11.54
N THR A 135 1.86 -5.53 -10.30
CA THR A 135 1.15 -6.03 -9.12
C THR A 135 0.68 -4.86 -8.28
N SER A 136 -0.61 -4.83 -7.96
CA SER A 136 -1.21 -3.79 -7.13
C SER A 136 -1.31 -4.23 -5.67
N TYR A 137 -1.17 -3.26 -4.78
CA TYR A 137 -1.19 -3.39 -3.33
C TYR A 137 -2.14 -2.33 -2.77
N LEU A 138 -2.79 -2.65 -1.64
CA LEU A 138 -3.73 -1.82 -0.91
C LEU A 138 -3.36 -1.72 0.57
#